data_AF-A0A150LQC9-F1
#
_entry.id   AF-A0A150LQC9-F1
#
_cell.length_a   1.000
_cell.length_b   1.000
_cell.length_c   1.000
_cell.angle_alpha   90.00
_cell.angle_beta   90.00
_cell.angle_gamma   90.00
#
_symmetry.space_group_name_H-M   'P 1'
#
loop_
_entity.id
_entity.type
_entity.pdbx_description
1 polymer ?
#
loop_
_entity_poly.entity_id
_entity_poly.type
_entity_poly.pdbx_seq_one_letter_code
_entity_poly.pdbx_strand_id
1 'polypeptide(L)'
;MLWSQKVFFRASKADLDRLYACNRESVRVWNECLRLAKEHFLQYGRWITKSELQKQTKRKFHLHSQSIQTVCHQYLFARQAAHHALQQGHPARYPYKKKKYFLTK
;
A
#
# COMPACT_ATOMS: atom_id res chain seq x y z
N MET A 1 7.13 26.77 -3.24
CA MET A 1 7.58 26.52 -1.86
C MET A 1 6.34 26.19 -1.01
N LEU A 2 6.17 24.93 -0.58
CA LEU A 2 5.03 24.50 0.23
C LEU A 2 5.45 24.47 1.70
N TRP A 3 4.86 25.34 2.52
CA TRP A 3 5.05 25.33 3.97
C TRP A 3 4.10 24.29 4.58
N SER A 4 4.62 23.38 5.39
CA SER A 4 3.78 22.42 6.11
C SER A 4 3.22 23.09 7.37
N GLN A 5 1.90 23.19 7.47
CA GLN A 5 1.23 23.75 8.65
C GLN A 5 0.90 22.63 9.63
N LYS A 6 1.39 22.74 10.87
CA LYS A 6 0.96 21.86 11.97
C LYS A 6 -0.38 22.40 12.50
N VAL A 7 -1.44 21.60 12.35
CA VAL A 7 -2.77 21.90 12.88
C VAL A 7 -3.05 20.98 14.07
N PHE A 8 -3.51 21.55 15.17
CA PHE A 8 -3.98 20.76 16.31
C PHE A 8 -5.36 20.20 15.99
N PHE A 9 -5.50 18.89 16.06
CA PHE A 9 -6.78 18.20 15.91
C PHE A 9 -7.17 17.55 17.24
N ARG A 10 -8.46 17.62 17.57
CA ARG A 10 -9.05 16.94 18.73
C ARG A 10 -10.06 15.93 18.21
N ALA A 11 -9.93 14.69 18.67
CA ALA A 11 -10.87 13.60 18.42
C ALA A 11 -11.20 12.89 19.73
N SER A 12 -12.35 12.23 19.75
CA SER A 12 -12.66 11.28 20.82
C SER A 12 -11.68 10.11 20.81
N LYS A 13 -11.50 9.44 21.95
CA LYS A 13 -10.69 8.21 22.02
C LYS A 13 -11.21 7.14 21.05
N ALA A 14 -12.52 7.01 20.93
CA ALA A 14 -13.16 6.05 20.04
C ALA A 14 -12.81 6.30 18.56
N ASP A 15 -12.79 7.56 18.12
CA ASP A 15 -12.41 7.91 16.75
C ASP A 15 -10.94 7.63 16.49
N LEU A 16 -10.06 7.94 17.44
CA LEU A 16 -8.64 7.62 17.35
C LEU A 16 -8.43 6.11 17.22
N ASP A 17 -9.09 5.31 18.06
CA ASP A 17 -8.98 3.85 18.03
C ASP A 17 -9.48 3.27 16.69
N ARG A 18 -10.58 3.83 16.15
CA ARG A 18 -11.11 3.48 14.83
C ARG A 18 -10.14 3.81 13.72
N LEU A 19 -9.52 4.99 13.73
CA LEU A 19 -8.50 5.39 12.76
C LEU A 19 -7.28 4.47 12.81
N TYR A 20 -6.80 4.12 14.00
CA TYR A 20 -5.71 3.17 14.16
C TYR A 20 -6.10 1.76 13.68
N ALA A 21 -7.34 1.32 13.89
CA ALA A 21 -7.82 0.05 13.35
C ALA A 21 -7.80 0.05 11.81
N CYS A 22 -8.32 1.10 11.17
CA CYS A 22 -8.24 1.26 9.71
C CYS A 22 -6.80 1.28 9.19
N ASN A 23 -5.89 1.91 9.93
CA ASN A 23 -4.46 1.95 9.60
C ASN A 23 -3.86 0.53 9.60
N ARG A 24 -4.12 -0.25 10.66
CA ARG A 24 -3.68 -1.64 10.78
C ARG A 24 -4.24 -2.51 9.65
N GLU A 25 -5.50 -2.35 9.29
CA GLU A 25 -6.07 -3.08 8.15
C GLU A 25 -5.42 -2.67 6.82
N SER A 26 -5.10 -1.38 6.63
CA SER A 26 -4.39 -0.90 5.43
C SER A 26 -2.99 -1.51 5.32
N VAL A 27 -2.30 -1.69 6.45
CA VAL A 27 -1.03 -2.42 6.51
C VAL A 27 -1.19 -3.88 6.05
N ARG A 28 -2.28 -4.55 6.47
CA ARG A 28 -2.56 -5.93 6.04
C ARG A 28 -2.80 -6.00 4.54
N VAL A 29 -3.55 -5.05 3.97
CA VAL A 29 -3.75 -4.96 2.51
C VAL A 29 -2.41 -4.80 1.78
N TRP A 30 -1.54 -3.91 2.25
CA TRP A 30 -0.21 -3.71 1.64
C TRP A 30 0.62 -5.00 1.68
N ASN A 31 0.69 -5.64 2.84
CA ASN A 31 1.50 -6.86 3.03
C ASN A 31 0.96 -8.02 2.20
N GLU A 32 -0.36 -8.10 2.02
CA GLU A 32 -0.98 -9.06 1.10
C GLU A 32 -0.63 -8.75 -0.36
N CYS A 33 -0.69 -7.49 -0.78
CA CYS A 33 -0.27 -7.11 -2.13
C CYS A 33 1.18 -7.52 -2.43
N LEU A 34 2.07 -7.32 -1.44
CA LEU A 34 3.47 -7.73 -1.52
C LEU A 34 3.60 -9.25 -1.68
N ARG A 35 2.84 -10.02 -0.90
CA ARG A 35 2.83 -11.49 -0.96
C ARG A 35 2.34 -11.99 -2.32
N LEU A 36 1.17 -11.52 -2.75
CA LEU A 36 0.54 -11.91 -4.02
C LEU A 36 1.43 -11.57 -5.21
N ALA A 37 2.07 -10.40 -5.21
CA ALA A 37 2.97 -10.02 -6.29
C ALA A 37 4.21 -10.93 -6.36
N LYS A 38 4.76 -11.32 -5.20
CA LYS A 38 5.90 -12.25 -5.13
C LYS A 38 5.50 -13.63 -5.64
N GLU A 39 4.38 -14.17 -5.17
CA GLU A 39 3.88 -15.49 -5.58
C GLU A 39 3.56 -15.53 -7.08
N HIS A 40 2.87 -14.51 -7.59
CA HIS A 40 2.57 -14.41 -9.02
C HIS A 40 3.84 -14.35 -9.88
N PHE A 41 4.86 -13.61 -9.44
CA PHE A 41 6.13 -13.57 -10.16
C PHE A 41 6.87 -14.90 -10.14
N LEU A 42 6.87 -15.59 -8.99
CA LEU A 42 7.47 -16.93 -8.88
C LEU A 42 6.75 -17.98 -9.74
N GLN A 43 5.43 -17.87 -9.86
CA GLN A 43 4.62 -18.83 -10.61
C GLN A 43 4.62 -18.59 -12.12
N TYR A 44 4.53 -17.33 -12.57
CA TYR A 44 4.32 -16.99 -13.97
C TYR A 44 5.50 -16.24 -14.63
N GLY A 45 6.54 -15.90 -13.86
CA GLY A 45 7.69 -15.13 -14.35
C GLY A 45 7.37 -13.68 -14.74
N ARG A 46 6.13 -13.21 -14.50
CA ARG A 46 5.64 -11.90 -14.93
C ARG A 46 5.04 -11.11 -13.78
N TRP A 47 5.08 -9.79 -13.90
CA TRP A 47 4.54 -8.90 -12.88
C TRP A 47 3.02 -8.98 -12.83
N ILE A 48 2.46 -9.01 -11.62
CA ILE A 48 1.01 -8.96 -11.42
C ILE A 48 0.47 -7.63 -11.95
N THR A 49 -0.62 -7.71 -12.70
CA THR A 49 -1.33 -6.55 -13.23
C THR A 49 -2.22 -5.91 -12.17
N LYS A 50 -2.65 -4.66 -12.41
CA LYS A 50 -3.56 -3.94 -11.51
C LYS A 50 -4.87 -4.69 -11.31
N SER A 51 -5.45 -5.21 -12.39
CA SER A 51 -6.74 -5.90 -12.36
C SER A 51 -6.66 -7.23 -11.60
N GLU A 52 -5.61 -8.01 -11.80
CA GLU A 52 -5.36 -9.25 -11.05
C GLU A 52 -5.18 -8.96 -9.55
N LEU A 53 -4.36 -7.97 -9.21
CA LEU A 53 -4.12 -7.58 -7.83
C LEU A 53 -5.42 -7.15 -7.13
N GLN A 54 -6.23 -6.30 -7.78
CA GLN A 54 -7.52 -5.84 -7.25
C GLN A 54 -8.54 -6.97 -7.12
N LYS A 55 -8.59 -7.91 -8.08
CA LYS A 55 -9.46 -9.09 -8.00
C LYS A 55 -9.11 -9.95 -6.78
N GLN A 56 -7.82 -10.18 -6.54
CA GLN A 56 -7.34 -11.04 -5.46
C GLN A 56 -7.42 -10.39 -4.06
N THR A 57 -7.46 -9.06 -3.96
CA THR A 57 -7.64 -8.34 -2.68
C THR A 57 -9.10 -8.00 -2.36
N LYS A 58 -10.01 -8.13 -3.32
CA LYS A 58 -11.44 -7.84 -3.14
C LYS A 58 -12.05 -8.72 -2.04
N ARG A 59 -12.87 -8.13 -1.18
CA ARG A 59 -13.62 -8.78 -0.08
C ARG A 59 -12.77 -9.50 0.98
N LYS A 60 -11.44 -9.38 0.98
CA LYS A 60 -10.56 -9.99 1.99
C LYS A 60 -10.35 -9.17 3.26
N PHE A 61 -10.76 -7.90 3.24
CA PHE A 61 -10.45 -6.94 4.31
C PHE A 61 -11.70 -6.20 4.76
N HIS A 62 -11.75 -5.87 6.05
CA HIS A 62 -12.81 -5.06 6.66
C HIS A 62 -12.56 -3.56 6.42
N LEU A 63 -12.34 -3.19 5.16
CA LEU A 63 -12.15 -1.81 4.71
C LEU A 63 -13.10 -1.51 3.56
N HIS A 64 -13.44 -0.24 3.42
CA HIS A 64 -14.17 0.22 2.25
C HIS A 64 -13.38 -0.09 0.97
N SER A 65 -14.07 -0.46 -0.09
CA SER A 65 -13.47 -0.87 -1.37
C SER A 65 -12.51 0.18 -1.92
N GLN A 66 -12.86 1.47 -1.79
CA GLN A 66 -12.00 2.58 -2.21
C GLN A 66 -10.66 2.60 -1.45
N SER A 67 -10.68 2.35 -0.13
CA SER A 67 -9.46 2.33 0.68
C SER A 67 -8.55 1.19 0.26
N ILE A 68 -9.10 0.00 0.00
CA ILE A 68 -8.34 -1.16 -0.49
C ILE A 68 -7.69 -0.82 -1.85
N GLN A 69 -8.47 -0.22 -2.77
CA GLN A 69 -7.97 0.19 -4.08
C GLN A 69 -6.84 1.22 -3.97
N THR A 70 -6.97 2.20 -3.08
CA THR A 70 -5.93 3.20 -2.82
C THR A 70 -4.63 2.54 -2.34
N VAL A 71 -4.70 1.58 -1.41
CA VAL A 71 -3.50 0.85 -0.95
C VAL A 71 -2.88 0.04 -2.08
N CYS A 72 -3.68 -0.66 -2.89
CA CYS A 72 -3.18 -1.37 -4.07
C CYS A 72 -2.49 -0.43 -5.08
N HIS A 73 -3.07 0.75 -5.34
CA HIS A 73 -2.46 1.75 -6.22
C HIS A 73 -1.14 2.27 -5.66
N GLN A 74 -1.06 2.54 -4.36
CA GLN A 74 0.19 2.96 -3.73
C GLN A 74 1.28 1.89 -3.85
N TYR A 75 0.92 0.60 -3.74
CA TYR A 75 1.87 -0.50 -3.96
C TYR A 75 2.40 -0.52 -5.40
N LEU A 76 1.49 -0.46 -6.38
CA LEU A 76 1.87 -0.44 -7.80
C LEU A 76 2.73 0.77 -8.14
N PHE A 77 2.38 1.94 -7.62
CA PHE A 77 3.15 3.16 -7.76
C PHE A 77 4.56 3.01 -7.18
N ALA A 78 4.70 2.49 -5.96
CA ALA A 78 6.00 2.25 -5.35
C ALA A 78 6.87 1.28 -6.16
N ARG A 79 6.26 0.22 -6.72
CA ARG A 79 6.95 -0.73 -7.60
C ARG A 79 7.43 -0.05 -8.89
N GLN A 80 6.56 0.74 -9.52
CA GLN A 80 6.87 1.42 -10.78
C GLN A 80 7.94 2.51 -10.57
N ALA A 81 7.86 3.27 -9.48
CA ALA A 81 8.87 4.24 -9.10
C ALA A 81 10.25 3.58 -8.89
N ALA A 82 10.30 2.42 -8.22
CA ALA A 82 11.54 1.67 -8.06
C ALA A 82 12.11 1.18 -9.40
N HIS A 83 11.25 0.72 -10.31
CA HIS A 83 11.69 0.33 -11.66
C HIS A 83 12.26 1.51 -12.44
N HIS A 84 11.58 2.66 -12.48
CA HIS A 84 12.09 3.85 -13.15
C HIS A 84 13.41 4.33 -12.57
N ALA A 85 13.56 4.33 -11.24
CA ALA A 85 14.80 4.70 -10.59
C ALA A 85 15.96 3.77 -10.99
N LEU A 86 15.72 2.45 -11.04
CA LEU A 86 16.71 1.48 -11.54
C LEU A 86 17.08 1.72 -13.00
N GLN A 87 16.10 2.03 -13.87
CA GLN A 87 16.35 2.37 -15.27
C GLN A 87 17.19 3.64 -15.44
N GLN A 88 17.05 4.59 -14.52
CA GLN A 88 17.84 5.83 -14.48
C GLN A 88 19.22 5.64 -13.82
N GLY A 89 19.58 4.41 -13.42
CA GLY A 89 20.86 4.11 -12.78
C GLY A 89 20.92 4.48 -11.29
N HIS A 90 19.79 4.81 -10.66
CA HIS A 90 19.75 5.08 -9.23
C HIS A 90 19.71 3.79 -8.41
N PRO A 91 20.36 3.75 -7.23
CA PRO A 91 20.33 2.59 -6.33
C PRO A 91 18.98 2.48 -5.62
N ALA A 92 17.96 1.97 -6.31
CA ALA A 92 16.63 1.72 -5.77
C ALA A 92 16.39 0.22 -5.54
N ARG A 93 15.42 -0.09 -4.67
CA ARG A 93 14.96 -1.47 -4.43
C ARG A 93 13.46 -1.53 -4.57
N TYR A 94 12.96 -2.60 -5.19
CA TYR A 94 11.52 -2.90 -5.22
C TYR A 94 10.95 -3.03 -3.81
N PRO A 95 9.64 -2.84 -3.60
CA PRO A 95 9.02 -3.15 -2.32
C PRO A 95 9.27 -4.61 -1.94
N TYR A 96 9.98 -4.86 -0.82
CA TYR A 96 10.24 -6.21 -0.29
C TYR A 96 9.96 -6.36 1.20
N LYS A 97 9.89 -5.24 1.95
CA LYS A 97 9.66 -5.27 3.40
C LYS A 97 8.17 -5.19 3.70
N LYS A 98 7.72 -6.05 4.63
CA LYS A 98 6.41 -5.89 5.27
C LYS A 98 6.38 -4.58 6.05
N LYS A 99 5.27 -3.86 5.97
CA LYS A 99 5.05 -2.63 6.76
C LYS A 99 4.44 -3.00 8.12
N LYS A 100 4.75 -2.19 9.14
CA LYS A 100 4.11 -2.20 10.46
C LYS A 100 3.06 -1.09 10.60
N TYR A 101 3.28 0.03 9.92
CA TYR A 101 2.39 1.19 9.90
C TYR A 101 2.18 1.65 8.47
N PHE A 102 0.95 2.07 8.15
CA PHE A 102 0.59 2.61 6.85
C PHE A 102 0.37 4.11 6.99
N LEU A 103 1.16 4.92 6.27
CA LEU A 103 0.92 6.36 6.22
C LEU A 103 -0.29 6.59 5.34
N THR A 104 -1.44 6.87 5.96
CA THR A 104 -2.61 7.34 5.23
C THR A 104 -2.34 8.82 4.95
N LYS A 105 -2.12 9.16 3.68
CA LYS A 105 -1.93 10.55 3.23
C LYS A 105 -3.27 11.17 2.88
#